data_AF-A0A3D4FDD1-F1
#
_entry.id   AF-A0A3D4FDD1-F1
#
_cell.length_a   1.000
_cell.length_b   1.000
_cell.length_c   1.000
_cell.angle_alpha   90.00
_cell.angle_beta   90.00
_cell.angle_gamma   90.00
#
_symmetry.space_group_name_H-M   'P 1'
#
loop_
_entity.id
_entity.type
_entity.pdbx_description
1 polymer ?
#
loop_
_entity_poly.entity_id
_entity_poly.type
_entity_poly.pdbx_seq_one_letter_code
_entity_poly.pdbx_strand_id
1 'polypeptide(L)' 'VLLHALEEKNIYVSTGSACSSKAAKTSQVLNAFGLSVKEQQGTIRFSFCEYNTKDEVDYVIEALKSSLKILRRMKR' A
#
# COMPACT_ATOMS: atom_id res chain seq x y z
N VAL A 1 -8.96 1.44 0.31
CA VAL A 1 -9.39 1.21 -1.09
C VAL A 1 -8.33 0.44 -1.88
N LEU A 2 -7.11 0.97 -2.12
CA LEU A 2 -6.08 0.20 -2.84
C LEU A 2 -5.68 -1.11 -2.13
N LEU A 3 -5.58 -1.10 -0.80
CA LEU A 3 -5.38 -2.29 0.03
C LEU A 3 -6.35 -3.42 -0.35
N HIS A 4 -7.66 -3.15 -0.31
CA HIS A 4 -8.70 -4.14 -0.63
C HIS A 4 -8.66 -4.59 -2.09
N ALA A 5 -8.36 -3.67 -3.03
CA ALA A 5 -8.23 -4.03 -4.44
C ALA A 5 -7.02 -4.96 -4.72
N LEU A 6 -5.99 -4.93 -3.89
CA LEU A 6 -4.85 -5.85 -3.96
C LEU A 6 -5.17 -7.17 -3.24
N GLU A 7 -5.87 -7.10 -2.11
CA GLU A 7 -6.35 -8.27 -1.36
C GLU A 7 -7.25 -9.17 -2.22
N GLU A 8 -8.19 -8.60 -2.98
CA GLU A 8 -9.02 -9.34 -3.95
C GLU A 8 -8.22 -10.08 -5.03
N LYS A 9 -6.98 -9.66 -5.26
CA LYS A 9 -6.03 -10.26 -6.21
C LYS A 9 -5.03 -11.20 -5.54
N ASN A 10 -5.26 -11.55 -4.27
CA ASN A 10 -4.37 -12.34 -3.41
C ASN A 10 -3.00 -11.67 -3.16
N ILE A 11 -2.95 -10.34 -3.15
CA ILE A 11 -1.73 -9.57 -2.83
C ILE A 11 -1.92 -8.89 -1.48
N TYR A 12 -1.24 -9.38 -0.46
CA TYR A 12 -1.36 -8.88 0.91
C TYR A 12 -0.29 -7.84 1.22
N VAL A 13 -0.74 -6.65 1.64
CA VAL A 13 0.11 -5.50 1.96
C VAL A 13 -0.37 -4.81 3.23
N SER A 14 0.42 -3.88 3.75
CA SER A 14 0.03 -3.07 4.92
C SER A 14 -0.11 -1.60 4.56
N THR A 15 -0.84 -0.84 5.38
CA THR A 15 -0.95 0.63 5.28
C THR A 15 -0.21 1.25 6.48
N GLY A 16 0.72 2.17 6.21
CA GLY A 16 1.48 2.85 7.27
C GLY A 16 2.44 1.95 8.07
N SER A 17 2.71 2.33 9.33
CA SER A 17 3.50 1.54 10.29
C SER A 17 2.64 0.41 10.86
N ALA A 18 3.21 -0.79 10.98
CA ALA A 18 2.55 -2.05 11.35
C ALA A 18 1.72 -2.08 12.66
N CYS A 19 1.65 -0.99 13.42
CA CYS A 19 0.87 -0.86 14.65
C CYS A 19 -0.32 0.10 14.43
N SER A 20 -1.40 -0.39 13.82
CA SER A 20 -2.67 0.35 13.71
C SER A 20 -3.59 0.06 14.91
N SER A 21 -3.11 0.29 16.14
CA SER A 21 -3.92 0.17 17.34
C SER A 21 -4.60 1.50 17.66
N LYS A 22 -5.81 1.72 17.12
CA LYS A 22 -6.83 2.70 17.54
C LYS A 22 -6.46 4.19 17.65
N ALA A 23 -5.21 4.60 17.44
CA ALA A 23 -4.83 6.00 17.42
C ALA A 23 -4.70 6.45 15.97
N ALA A 24 -5.50 7.43 15.58
CA ALA A 24 -5.37 8.21 14.34
C ALA A 24 -4.08 9.06 14.35
N LYS A 25 -2.94 8.46 14.71
CA LYS A 25 -1.63 9.10 14.72
C LYS A 25 -0.91 8.65 13.47
N THR A 26 -0.62 9.64 12.65
CA THR A 26 0.35 9.59 11.55
C THR A 26 1.54 8.71 11.93
N SER A 27 2.01 7.90 10.98
CA SER A 27 3.14 7.00 11.21
C SER A 27 4.36 7.83 11.63
N GLN A 28 4.91 7.57 12.82
CA GLN A 28 6.11 8.28 13.30
C GLN A 28 7.27 8.16 12.32
N VAL A 29 7.37 7.01 11.65
CA VAL A 29 8.36 6.78 10.59
C VAL A 29 8.07 7.68 9.39
N LEU A 30 6.83 7.73 8.90
CA LEU A 30 6.50 8.58 7.74
C LEU A 30 6.58 10.08 8.07
N ASN A 31 6.34 10.47 9.32
CA ASN A 31 6.60 11.82 9.80
C ASN A 31 8.09 12.16 9.75
N ALA A 32 8.98 11.24 10.12
CA ALA A 32 10.43 11.45 10.05
C ALA A 32 10.93 11.58 8.59
N PHE A 33 10.25 10.95 7.64
CA PHE A 33 10.47 11.17 6.20
C PHE A 33 9.93 12.53 5.69
N GLY A 34 9.24 13.31 6.53
CA GLY A 34 8.71 14.61 6.15
C GLY A 34 7.49 14.56 5.22
N LEU A 35 6.79 13.41 5.15
CA LEU A 35 5.62 13.26 4.29
C LEU A 35 4.41 14.02 4.84
N SER A 36 3.67 14.68 3.95
CA SER A 36 2.41 15.33 4.32
C SER A 36 1.36 14.31 4.77
N VAL A 37 0.38 14.75 5.57
CA VAL A 37 -0.73 13.89 6.01
C VAL A 37 -1.44 13.20 4.84
N LYS A 38 -1.58 13.90 3.70
CA LYS A 38 -2.22 13.36 2.50
C LYS A 38 -1.41 12.22 1.86
N GLU A 39 -0.09 12.33 1.84
CA GLU A 39 0.81 11.28 1.34
C GLU A 39 0.82 10.07 2.29
N GLN A 40 0.83 10.33 3.60
CA GLN A 40 0.78 9.28 4.60
C GLN A 40 -0.51 8.45 4.51
N GLN A 41 -1.66 9.11 4.31
CA GLN A 41 -2.95 8.43 4.11
C GLN A 41 -2.98 7.55 2.85
N GLY A 42 -2.13 7.84 1.86
CA GLY A 42 -2.00 7.06 0.62
C GLY A 42 -0.90 6.00 0.64
N THR A 43 -0.19 5.82 1.75
CA THR A 43 0.99 4.95 1.81
C THR A 43 0.62 3.46 1.87
N ILE A 44 1.26 2.66 1.01
CA ILE A 44 1.22 1.19 1.02
C ILE A 44 2.64 0.67 1.28
N ARG A 45 2.76 -0.36 2.13
CA ARG A 45 4.02 -1.03 2.44
C ARG A 45 4.01 -2.46 1.91
N PHE A 46 4.99 -2.77 1.08
CA PHE A 46 5.37 -4.13 0.70
C PHE A 46 6.49 -4.62 1.63
N SER A 47 6.36 -5.85 2.12
CA SER A 47 7.35 -6.49 2.98
C SER A 47 7.63 -7.85 2.38
N PHE A 48 8.87 -8.05 1.91
CA PHE A 48 9.30 -9.27 1.25
C PHE A 48 9.94 -10.25 2.24
N CYS A 49 9.95 -11.52 1.89
CA CYS A 49 10.67 -12.60 2.55
C CYS A 49 11.43 -13.46 1.52
N GLU A 50 12.22 -14.40 2.02
CA GLU A 50 13.04 -15.32 1.21
C GLU A 50 12.25 -16.23 0.27
N TYR A 51 10.95 -16.40 0.51
CA TYR A 51 10.07 -17.21 -0.34
C TYR A 51 9.48 -16.43 -1.52
N ASN A 52 9.67 -15.10 -1.57
CA ASN A 52 9.12 -14.33 -2.67
C ASN A 52 9.90 -14.57 -3.97
N THR A 53 9.16 -14.59 -5.07
CA THR A 53 9.73 -14.80 -6.40
C THR A 53 9.64 -13.55 -7.27
N LYS A 54 10.48 -13.50 -8.32
CA LYS A 54 10.41 -12.41 -9.29
C LYS A 54 9.08 -12.40 -10.04
N ASP A 55 8.55 -13.56 -10.37
CA ASP A 55 7.27 -13.70 -11.07
C ASP A 55 6.10 -13.14 -10.23
N GLU A 56 6.13 -13.33 -8.90
CA GLU A 56 5.18 -12.68 -7.99
C GLU A 56 5.29 -11.16 -8.03
N VAL A 57 6.51 -10.61 -8.06
CA VAL A 57 6.73 -9.16 -8.18
C VAL A 57 6.19 -8.63 -9.51
N ASP A 58 6.43 -9.34 -10.61
CA ASP A 58 5.92 -8.96 -11.92
C ASP A 58 4.39 -8.98 -11.95
N TYR A 59 3.76 -10.01 -11.35
CA TYR A 59 2.31 -10.05 -11.17
C TYR A 59 1.78 -8.88 -10.33
N VAL A 60 2.45 -8.56 -9.22
CA VAL A 60 2.09 -7.43 -8.34
C VAL A 60 2.17 -6.10 -9.11
N ILE A 61 3.19 -5.89 -9.94
CA ILE A 61 3.35 -4.68 -10.75
C ILE A 61 2.17 -4.50 -11.71
N GLU A 62 1.77 -5.56 -12.42
CA GLU A 62 0.65 -5.49 -13.37
C GLU A 62 -0.70 -5.29 -12.64
N ALA A 63 -0.90 -5.99 -11.52
CA ALA A 63 -2.06 -5.77 -10.66
C ALA A 63 -2.14 -4.32 -10.16
N LEU A 64 -1.03 -3.76 -9.70
CA LEU A 64 -0.94 -2.37 -9.24
C LEU A 64 -1.28 -1.38 -10.35
N LYS A 65 -0.71 -1.53 -11.55
CA LYS A 65 -0.99 -0.63 -12.70
C LYS A 65 -2.48 -0.63 -13.03
N SER A 66 -3.09 -1.82 -13.10
CA SER A 66 -4.51 -1.97 -13.40
C SER A 66 -5.40 -1.34 -12.32
N SER A 67 -5.16 -1.67 -11.05
CA SER A 67 -5.92 -1.13 -9.92
C SER A 67 -5.78 0.40 -9.82
N LEU A 68 -4.57 0.94 -9.95
CA LEU A 68 -4.33 2.38 -9.89
C LEU A 68 -5.03 3.14 -11.02
N LYS A 69 -5.08 2.59 -12.24
CA LYS A 69 -5.79 3.20 -13.39
C LYS A 69 -7.27 3.38 -13.08
N ILE A 70 -7.90 2.37 -12.49
CA ILE A 70 -9.32 2.40 -12.09
C ILE A 70 -9.52 3.40 -10.96
N LEU A 71 -8.76 3.28 -9.87
CA LEU A 71 -8.95 4.11 -8.67
C LEU A 71 -8.70 5.60 -8.94
N ARG A 72 -7.74 5.94 -9.80
CA ARG A 72 -7.49 7.32 -10.20
C ARG A 72 -8.64 7.93 -11.00
N ARG A 73 -9.35 7.13 -11.82
CA ARG A 73 -10.51 7.60 -12.58
C ARG A 73 -11.74 7.87 -11.70
N MET A 74 -11.83 7.21 -10.55
CA MET A 74 -12.92 7.41 -9.58
C MET A 74 -12.64 8.55 -8.59
N LYS A 75 -11.40 9.04 -8.52
CA LYS A 75 -11.02 10.15 -7.65
C LYS A 75 -11.60 11.45 -8.23
N ARG A 76 -12.77 11.85 -7.76
CA ARG A 76 -13.27 13.24 -7.87
C ARG A 76 -12.44 14.17 -7.01
#